data_AF-A0A433UER5-F1
#
_entry.id   AF-A0A433UER5-F1
#
_cell.length_a   1.000
_cell.length_b   1.000
_cell.length_c   1.000
_cell.angle_alpha   90.00
_cell.angle_beta   90.00
_cell.angle_gamma   90.00
#
_symmetry.space_group_name_H-M   'P 1'
#
loop_
_entity.id
_entity.type
_entity.pdbx_description
1 polymer ?
#
loop_
_entity_poly.entity_id
_entity_poly.type
_entity_poly.pdbx_seq_one_letter_code
_entity_poly.pdbx_strand_id
1 'polypeptide(L)'
;MTPEEVLNQISDGIWVNKGGLRVPTEVVQALSNKEDWFDSIQPVTYSKDNLPTLKAIIDFFSEPELDDEVGYASAEILQSCYGVNKVFNSKLHGNPSAVGQQKLNSIGQRPANIETYIAAVEVNNVFIDWKNLNNSSYENDESAYDKIKLSEQVNKNWFSEQVNGLKEIIVQAYDGLLSQFAEQEDPVPPEVRNKFIDMRNKAASDIDAAIVEFPEDNSGVLTIFQQLLDNLKEVLANALQSIKELALGKDASKTARDAARKEHKDKSNILKSLKKNIVSPTIKAIKKLLTKVGRLSSKEKESNYQEDLLKSQFGNISSSYGAIVPADAPKIIDAVEVLKKITESILTTFVLKGVQLPGVFVEALKNTTVSIVLKRLSIPGGEAIRYITGGLLRTVKDLLPAVFNNTGMFAGAWGMLTACAPYILTAAIIVIIAIKMAKKNKLGDFILMLGLLLSQTEPDVCFARIIGDKKMEDLQTLKEGFITETNKDYDFIYALTFKNEEIARSMDMTNKTPVILPEEAALTIKAGLSTLEYMPF
;
A
#
# COMPACT_ATOMS: atom_id res chain seq x y z
N MET A 1 13.77 2.85 3.97
CA MET A 1 14.10 2.44 2.60
C MET A 1 13.78 3.62 1.72
N THR A 2 14.69 3.96 0.83
CA THR A 2 14.45 5.02 -0.16
C THR A 2 13.49 4.51 -1.24
N PRO A 3 12.86 5.39 -2.02
CA PRO A 3 12.02 4.99 -3.14
C PRO A 3 12.75 4.10 -4.14
N GLU A 4 14.01 4.42 -4.46
CA GLU A 4 14.85 3.66 -5.39
C GLU A 4 15.16 2.26 -4.85
N GLU A 5 15.46 2.14 -3.56
CA GLU A 5 15.67 0.84 -2.91
C GLU A 5 14.42 -0.04 -2.98
N VAL A 6 13.22 0.55 -2.86
CA VAL A 6 11.96 -0.20 -2.96
C VAL A 6 11.70 -0.58 -4.42
N LEU A 7 11.88 0.34 -5.35
CA LEU A 7 11.65 0.11 -6.78
C LEU A 7 12.58 -0.99 -7.31
N ASN A 8 13.85 -1.00 -6.92
CA ASN A 8 14.82 -2.05 -7.28
C ASN A 8 14.48 -3.45 -6.72
N GLN A 9 13.54 -3.54 -5.77
CA GLN A 9 13.04 -4.81 -5.25
C GLN A 9 11.75 -5.27 -5.94
N ILE A 10 11.21 -4.46 -6.85
CA ILE A 10 9.99 -4.75 -7.62
C ILE A 10 10.41 -5.16 -9.03
N SER A 11 10.16 -6.43 -9.38
CA SER A 11 10.32 -6.95 -10.74
C SER A 11 8.96 -7.38 -11.24
N ASP A 12 8.54 -6.89 -12.41
CA ASP A 12 7.26 -7.23 -13.03
C ASP A 12 6.05 -7.01 -12.09
N GLY A 13 6.10 -5.93 -11.30
CA GLY A 13 5.07 -5.63 -10.29
C GLY A 13 5.08 -6.57 -9.08
N ILE A 14 6.12 -7.38 -8.89
CA ILE A 14 6.26 -8.30 -7.74
C ILE A 14 7.36 -7.81 -6.82
N TRP A 15 7.03 -7.59 -5.55
CA TRP A 15 7.98 -7.26 -4.52
C TRP A 15 8.69 -8.50 -3.97
N VAL A 16 9.84 -8.81 -4.57
CA VAL A 16 10.56 -10.08 -4.39
C VAL A 16 10.93 -10.33 -2.92
N ASN A 17 11.47 -9.31 -2.24
CA ASN A 17 11.97 -9.43 -0.86
C ASN A 17 10.87 -9.49 0.21
N LYS A 18 9.59 -9.35 -0.15
CA LYS A 18 8.45 -9.40 0.78
C LYS A 18 7.53 -10.58 0.54
N GLY A 19 8.12 -11.70 0.10
CA GLY A 19 7.41 -12.96 -0.15
C GLY A 19 6.67 -12.94 -1.48
N GLY A 20 7.11 -12.10 -2.43
CA GLY A 20 6.49 -11.96 -3.74
C GLY A 20 5.09 -11.37 -3.67
N LEU A 21 4.93 -10.25 -2.97
CA LEU A 21 3.65 -9.53 -2.94
C LEU A 21 3.51 -8.73 -4.22
N ARG A 22 2.35 -8.81 -4.87
CA ARG A 22 2.07 -7.98 -6.03
C ARG A 22 1.84 -6.53 -5.63
N VAL A 23 2.50 -5.63 -6.32
CA VAL A 23 2.39 -4.18 -6.17
C VAL A 23 1.49 -3.66 -7.30
N PRO A 24 0.43 -2.88 -6.99
CA PRO A 24 -0.40 -2.27 -8.01
C PRO A 24 0.39 -1.32 -8.91
N THR A 25 -0.02 -1.23 -10.18
CA THR A 25 0.63 -0.39 -11.20
C THR A 25 0.67 1.07 -10.75
N GLU A 26 -0.39 1.55 -10.12
CA GLU A 26 -0.51 2.91 -9.62
C GLU A 26 0.58 3.25 -8.60
N VAL A 27 0.94 2.29 -7.73
CA VAL A 27 2.03 2.50 -6.76
C VAL A 27 3.40 2.42 -7.43
N VAL A 28 3.56 1.59 -8.46
CA VAL A 28 4.80 1.56 -9.26
C VAL A 28 4.99 2.87 -10.03
N GLN A 29 3.91 3.43 -10.60
CA GLN A 29 3.90 4.73 -11.25
C GLN A 29 4.23 5.85 -10.26
N ALA A 30 3.61 5.83 -9.08
CA ALA A 30 3.91 6.79 -8.00
C ALA A 30 5.38 6.73 -7.53
N LEU A 31 6.03 5.57 -7.60
CA LEU A 31 7.46 5.42 -7.29
C LEU A 31 8.37 5.90 -8.43
N SER A 32 7.95 5.73 -9.69
CA SER A 32 8.80 5.93 -10.86
C SER A 32 8.68 7.34 -11.42
N ASN A 33 7.45 7.82 -11.59
CA ASN A 33 7.12 9.11 -12.23
C ASN A 33 6.56 10.13 -11.22
N LYS A 34 6.53 9.78 -9.93
CA LYS A 34 6.29 10.66 -8.76
C LYS A 34 5.37 11.85 -9.02
N GLU A 35 5.88 13.06 -9.25
CA GLU A 35 5.06 14.27 -9.47
C GLU A 35 4.05 14.12 -10.62
N ASP A 36 4.46 13.61 -11.79
CA ASP A 36 3.54 13.39 -12.92
C ASP A 36 2.36 12.50 -12.51
N TRP A 37 2.65 11.47 -11.70
CA TRP A 37 1.61 10.61 -11.16
C TRP A 37 0.71 11.38 -10.18
N PHE A 38 1.28 12.14 -9.25
CA PHE A 38 0.52 12.90 -8.27
C PHE A 38 -0.40 13.94 -8.92
N ASP A 39 0.09 14.63 -9.95
CA ASP A 39 -0.65 15.64 -10.71
C ASP A 39 -1.76 15.05 -11.58
N SER A 40 -1.64 13.79 -11.96
CA SER A 40 -2.64 13.08 -12.76
C SER A 40 -3.84 12.57 -11.96
N ILE A 41 -3.79 12.56 -10.63
CA ILE A 41 -4.86 12.00 -9.81
C ILE A 41 -6.00 13.02 -9.66
N GLN A 42 -7.23 12.57 -9.91
CA GLN A 42 -8.43 13.41 -9.92
C GLN A 42 -8.59 14.38 -8.73
N PRO A 43 -8.39 13.98 -7.44
CA PRO A 43 -8.49 14.94 -6.35
C PRO A 43 -7.43 16.04 -6.42
N VAL A 44 -6.23 15.75 -6.94
CA VAL A 44 -5.15 16.72 -7.09
C VAL A 44 -5.42 17.68 -8.24
N THR A 45 -5.78 17.14 -9.41
CA THR A 45 -6.18 17.95 -10.58
C THR A 45 -7.34 18.88 -10.22
N TYR A 46 -8.40 18.36 -9.59
CA TYR A 46 -9.53 19.17 -9.15
C TYR A 46 -9.10 20.24 -8.13
N SER A 47 -8.19 19.91 -7.22
CA SER A 47 -7.68 20.87 -6.22
C SER A 47 -6.98 22.05 -6.87
N LYS A 48 -6.10 21.79 -7.85
CA LYS A 48 -5.35 22.82 -8.58
C LYS A 48 -6.27 23.77 -9.35
N ASP A 49 -7.39 23.27 -9.85
CA ASP A 49 -8.32 24.06 -10.67
C ASP A 49 -9.41 24.79 -9.86
N ASN A 50 -9.85 24.20 -8.73
CA ASN A 50 -11.10 24.63 -8.07
C ASN A 50 -10.96 24.95 -6.58
N LEU A 51 -9.87 24.56 -5.92
CA LEU A 51 -9.72 24.71 -4.47
C LEU A 51 -8.51 25.59 -4.14
N PRO A 52 -8.68 26.92 -4.03
CA PRO A 52 -7.57 27.86 -3.85
C PRO A 52 -6.63 27.52 -2.69
N THR A 53 -7.17 27.01 -1.57
CA THR A 53 -6.37 26.63 -0.40
C THR A 53 -5.50 25.40 -0.64
N LEU A 54 -6.03 24.35 -1.29
CA LEU A 54 -5.24 23.17 -1.64
C LEU A 54 -4.28 23.46 -2.79
N LYS A 55 -4.69 24.25 -3.79
CA LYS A 55 -3.81 24.74 -4.86
C LYS A 55 -2.59 25.45 -4.26
N ALA A 56 -2.80 26.40 -3.35
CA ALA A 56 -1.71 27.12 -2.69
C ALA A 56 -0.78 26.21 -1.89
N ILE A 57 -1.31 25.15 -1.26
CA ILE A 57 -0.50 24.14 -0.55
C ILE A 57 0.35 23.31 -1.51
N ILE A 58 -0.22 22.89 -2.64
CA ILE A 58 0.46 22.05 -3.63
C ILE A 58 1.54 22.86 -4.38
N ASP A 59 1.17 24.05 -4.85
CA ASP A 59 2.07 24.95 -5.60
C ASP A 59 3.16 25.59 -4.71
N PHE A 60 3.12 25.37 -3.40
CA PHE A 60 4.12 25.90 -2.47
C PHE A 60 5.52 25.29 -2.66
N PHE A 61 5.58 24.04 -3.10
CA PHE A 61 6.81 23.28 -3.19
C PHE A 61 7.35 23.30 -4.61
N SER A 62 8.68 23.33 -4.73
CA SER A 62 9.32 23.06 -6.01
C SER A 62 9.10 21.61 -6.42
N GLU A 63 9.16 21.33 -7.73
CA GLU A 63 9.01 19.98 -8.30
C GLU A 63 9.89 18.95 -7.56
N PRO A 64 11.21 19.17 -7.36
CA PRO A 64 12.06 18.21 -6.63
C PRO A 64 11.62 17.94 -5.18
N GLU A 65 11.08 18.95 -4.49
CA GLU A 65 10.60 18.78 -3.12
C GLU A 65 9.30 18.00 -3.06
N LEU A 66 8.41 18.21 -4.04
CA LEU A 66 7.18 17.44 -4.16
C LEU A 66 7.49 15.99 -4.54
N ASP A 67 8.41 15.77 -5.48
CA ASP A 67 8.90 14.47 -5.91
C ASP A 67 9.43 13.64 -4.72
N ASP A 68 10.19 14.27 -3.83
CA ASP A 68 10.69 13.67 -2.59
C ASP A 68 9.57 13.20 -1.65
N GLU A 69 8.49 13.98 -1.51
CA GLU A 69 7.34 13.61 -0.68
C GLU A 69 6.53 12.48 -1.31
N VAL A 70 6.28 12.55 -2.62
CA VAL A 70 5.55 11.51 -3.36
C VAL A 70 6.33 10.20 -3.32
N GLY A 71 7.64 10.23 -3.60
CA GLY A 71 8.51 9.07 -3.53
C GLY A 71 8.51 8.43 -2.14
N TYR A 72 8.70 9.25 -1.10
CA TYR A 72 8.67 8.77 0.27
C TYR A 72 7.33 8.09 0.61
N ALA A 73 6.21 8.75 0.31
CA ALA A 73 4.88 8.23 0.63
C ALA A 73 4.61 6.90 -0.10
N SER A 74 5.04 6.81 -1.37
CA SER A 74 4.90 5.62 -2.22
C SER A 74 5.76 4.45 -1.74
N ALA A 75 6.95 4.71 -1.20
CA ALA A 75 7.75 3.68 -0.55
C ALA A 75 7.12 3.24 0.79
N GLU A 76 6.59 4.19 1.56
CA GLU A 76 6.09 3.93 2.91
C GLU A 76 4.71 3.28 2.93
N ILE A 77 3.86 3.52 1.93
CA ILE A 77 2.56 2.83 1.83
C ILE A 77 2.78 1.32 1.71
N LEU A 78 3.76 0.88 0.93
CA LEU A 78 4.10 -0.53 0.78
C LEU A 78 4.61 -1.12 2.10
N GLN A 79 5.48 -0.41 2.83
CA GLN A 79 5.90 -0.86 4.17
C GLN A 79 4.75 -0.92 5.17
N SER A 80 3.84 0.04 5.12
CA SER A 80 2.69 0.14 6.01
C SER A 80 1.71 -0.99 5.75
N CYS A 81 1.31 -1.21 4.49
CA CYS A 81 0.44 -2.30 4.07
C CYS A 81 1.05 -3.67 4.42
N TYR A 82 2.34 -3.86 4.16
CA TYR A 82 3.04 -5.09 4.54
C TYR A 82 3.03 -5.32 6.06
N GLY A 83 3.30 -4.26 6.84
CA GLY A 83 3.26 -4.30 8.29
C GLY A 83 1.88 -4.68 8.82
N VAL A 84 0.82 -4.07 8.28
CA VAL A 84 -0.58 -4.41 8.61
C VAL A 84 -0.87 -5.87 8.25
N ASN A 85 -0.49 -6.34 7.06
CA ASN A 85 -0.72 -7.72 6.65
C ASN A 85 0.04 -8.73 7.53
N LYS A 86 1.25 -8.39 7.97
CA LYS A 86 2.02 -9.21 8.91
C LYS A 86 1.34 -9.29 10.28
N VAL A 87 0.85 -8.16 10.80
CA VAL A 87 0.03 -8.15 12.02
C VAL A 87 -1.21 -9.00 11.82
N PHE A 88 -1.97 -8.78 10.75
CA PHE A 88 -3.17 -9.55 10.42
C PHE A 88 -2.92 -11.06 10.47
N ASN A 89 -1.83 -11.54 9.88
CA ASN A 89 -1.48 -12.97 9.86
C ASN A 89 -0.83 -13.50 11.15
N SER A 90 -0.43 -12.64 12.09
CA SER A 90 0.36 -13.03 13.26
C SER A 90 -0.44 -13.80 14.32
N LYS A 91 -0.04 -15.02 14.65
CA LYS A 91 -0.66 -15.77 15.76
C LYS A 91 -0.18 -15.34 17.16
N LEU A 92 0.71 -14.35 17.23
CA LEU A 92 1.37 -13.95 18.49
C LEU A 92 0.39 -13.33 19.50
N HIS A 93 -0.64 -12.64 19.02
CA HIS A 93 -1.62 -11.96 19.87
C HIS A 93 -3.05 -12.25 19.37
N GLY A 94 -3.93 -12.62 20.29
CA GLY A 94 -5.35 -12.82 20.01
C GLY A 94 -6.06 -11.53 19.62
N ASN A 95 -5.72 -10.40 20.26
CA ASN A 95 -6.26 -9.08 19.96
C ASN A 95 -5.12 -8.07 19.65
N PRO A 96 -4.66 -7.98 18.39
CA PRO A 96 -3.61 -7.04 18.00
C PRO A 96 -3.99 -5.58 18.22
N SER A 97 -5.28 -5.24 18.13
CA SER A 97 -5.73 -3.86 18.32
C SER A 97 -5.50 -3.38 19.74
N ALA A 98 -5.80 -4.21 20.73
CA ALA A 98 -5.51 -3.90 22.13
C ALA A 98 -4.00 -3.73 22.37
N VAL A 99 -3.16 -4.57 21.77
CA VAL A 99 -1.69 -4.45 21.84
C VAL A 99 -1.21 -3.15 21.19
N GLY A 100 -1.79 -2.77 20.05
CA GLY A 100 -1.50 -1.49 19.39
C GLY A 100 -1.88 -0.31 20.27
N GLN A 101 -3.05 -0.33 20.91
CA GLN A 101 -3.47 0.73 21.83
C GLN A 101 -2.55 0.82 23.06
N GLN A 102 -2.11 -0.31 23.62
CA GLN A 102 -1.14 -0.33 24.71
C GLN A 102 0.20 0.29 24.29
N LYS A 103 0.71 -0.08 23.10
CA LYS A 103 1.92 0.53 22.53
C LYS A 103 1.75 2.04 22.39
N LEU A 104 0.62 2.49 21.84
CA LEU A 104 0.33 3.90 21.65
C LEU A 104 0.25 4.66 22.99
N ASN A 105 -0.44 4.11 23.99
CA ASN A 105 -0.54 4.71 25.32
C ASN A 105 0.84 4.81 26.00
N SER A 106 1.69 3.80 25.82
CA SER A 106 3.03 3.75 26.44
C SER A 106 3.99 4.83 25.91
N ILE A 107 3.91 5.13 24.61
CA ILE A 107 4.71 6.20 23.99
C ILE A 107 4.02 7.56 24.09
N GLY A 108 2.68 7.55 24.14
CA GLY A 108 1.83 8.73 24.04
C GLY A 108 1.98 9.72 25.18
N GLN A 109 2.48 9.30 26.34
CA GLN A 109 2.69 10.18 27.50
C GLN A 109 3.96 11.03 27.43
N ARG A 110 4.84 10.78 26.45
CA ARG A 110 6.08 11.56 26.28
C ARG A 110 5.76 12.92 25.66
N PRO A 111 6.58 13.96 25.91
CA PRO A 111 6.43 15.26 25.25
C PRO A 111 6.48 15.13 23.73
N ALA A 112 5.60 15.86 23.03
CA ALA A 112 5.63 15.98 21.58
C ALA A 112 6.70 16.97 21.11
N ASN A 113 7.05 16.90 19.81
CA ASN A 113 7.72 18.01 19.15
C ASN A 113 6.72 19.17 18.98
N ILE A 114 6.89 20.23 19.78
CA ILE A 114 5.93 21.34 19.86
C ILE A 114 5.74 22.04 18.50
N GLU A 115 6.80 22.20 17.73
CA GLU A 115 6.74 22.85 16.42
C GLU A 115 5.86 22.07 15.44
N THR A 116 6.03 20.74 15.38
CA THR A 116 5.25 19.88 14.48
C THR A 116 3.79 19.78 14.96
N TYR A 117 3.56 19.76 16.28
CA TYR A 117 2.23 19.82 16.86
C TYR A 117 1.49 21.11 16.48
N ILE A 118 2.09 22.28 16.72
CA ILE A 118 1.50 23.58 16.40
C ILE A 118 1.21 23.68 14.90
N ALA A 119 2.18 23.31 14.05
CA ALA A 119 1.99 23.33 12.60
C ALA A 119 0.80 22.46 12.16
N ALA A 120 0.61 21.28 12.77
CA ALA A 120 -0.53 20.43 12.47
C ALA A 120 -1.86 21.08 12.91
N VAL A 121 -1.91 21.70 14.09
CA VAL A 121 -3.10 22.43 14.56
C VAL A 121 -3.41 23.62 13.63
N GLU A 122 -2.41 24.36 13.18
CA GLU A 122 -2.56 25.46 12.22
C GLU A 122 -3.08 24.97 10.87
N VAL A 123 -2.56 23.85 10.35
CA VAL A 123 -3.08 23.24 9.12
C VAL A 123 -4.58 22.98 9.22
N ASN A 124 -5.02 22.38 10.32
CA ASN A 124 -6.43 22.07 10.52
C ASN A 124 -7.30 23.33 10.65
N ASN A 125 -6.86 24.29 11.46
CA ASN A 125 -7.71 25.41 11.86
C ASN A 125 -7.66 26.60 10.90
N VAL A 126 -6.58 26.70 10.10
CA VAL A 126 -6.25 27.90 9.33
C VAL A 126 -6.08 27.60 7.86
N PHE A 127 -5.23 26.65 7.50
CA PHE A 127 -4.81 26.50 6.11
C PHE A 127 -5.82 25.73 5.26
N ILE A 128 -6.58 24.81 5.85
CA ILE A 128 -7.60 24.05 5.13
C ILE A 128 -8.97 24.71 5.33
N ASP A 129 -9.55 25.21 4.24
CA ASP A 129 -10.94 25.68 4.23
C ASP A 129 -11.91 24.49 4.09
N TRP A 130 -12.21 23.86 5.23
CA TRP A 130 -13.13 22.72 5.28
C TRP A 130 -14.51 23.01 4.69
N LYS A 131 -14.99 24.25 4.78
CA LYS A 131 -16.30 24.63 4.26
C LYS A 131 -16.27 24.59 2.73
N ASN A 132 -15.23 25.14 2.11
CA ASN A 132 -15.04 25.08 0.66
C ASN A 132 -14.87 23.62 0.19
N LEU A 133 -13.98 22.84 0.84
CA LEU A 133 -13.79 21.42 0.50
C LEU A 133 -15.10 20.63 0.57
N ASN A 134 -15.88 20.79 1.65
CA ASN A 134 -17.13 20.08 1.82
C ASN A 134 -18.20 20.48 0.78
N ASN A 135 -18.28 21.78 0.45
CA ASN A 135 -19.27 22.32 -0.48
C ASN A 135 -18.85 22.23 -1.96
N SER A 136 -17.65 21.75 -2.25
CA SER A 136 -17.18 21.51 -3.62
C SER A 136 -18.13 20.57 -4.38
N SER A 137 -18.20 20.68 -5.70
CA SER A 137 -18.94 19.74 -6.54
C SER A 137 -18.16 18.46 -6.85
N TYR A 138 -16.96 18.30 -6.28
CA TYR A 138 -16.14 17.11 -6.47
C TYR A 138 -16.84 15.87 -5.91
N GLU A 139 -16.98 14.85 -6.76
CA GLU A 139 -17.29 13.48 -6.36
C GLU A 139 -16.28 12.56 -7.03
N ASN A 140 -15.80 11.59 -6.27
CA ASN A 140 -14.95 10.53 -6.76
C ASN A 140 -15.87 9.40 -7.26
N ASP A 141 -16.00 9.30 -8.57
CA ASP A 141 -16.84 8.32 -9.26
C ASP A 141 -16.19 6.93 -9.35
N GLU A 142 -14.94 6.80 -8.87
CA GLU A 142 -14.25 5.53 -8.86
C GLU A 142 -14.85 4.54 -7.86
N SER A 143 -15.14 3.35 -8.36
CA SER A 143 -15.56 2.22 -7.53
C SER A 143 -14.37 1.55 -6.86
N ALA A 144 -14.16 1.86 -5.58
CA ALA A 144 -13.15 1.18 -4.77
C ALA A 144 -13.37 -0.35 -4.70
N TYR A 145 -14.63 -0.80 -4.78
CA TYR A 145 -14.98 -2.21 -4.91
C TYR A 145 -14.39 -2.84 -6.17
N ASP A 146 -14.50 -2.17 -7.32
CA ASP A 146 -13.96 -2.69 -8.59
C ASP A 146 -12.43 -2.78 -8.56
N LYS A 147 -11.75 -1.83 -7.88
CA LYS A 147 -10.30 -1.90 -7.64
C LYS A 147 -9.91 -3.10 -6.77
N ILE A 148 -10.67 -3.38 -5.71
CA ILE A 148 -10.45 -4.55 -4.83
C ILE A 148 -10.70 -5.85 -5.61
N LYS A 149 -11.78 -5.91 -6.39
CA LYS A 149 -12.13 -7.06 -7.24
C LYS A 149 -11.08 -7.31 -8.32
N LEU A 150 -10.54 -6.25 -8.94
CA LEU A 150 -9.44 -6.35 -9.89
C LEU A 150 -8.20 -6.97 -9.24
N SER A 151 -7.84 -6.55 -8.02
CA SER A 151 -6.73 -7.15 -7.27
C SER A 151 -6.92 -8.67 -7.05
N GLU A 152 -8.15 -9.10 -6.76
CA GLU A 152 -8.49 -10.51 -6.66
C GLU A 152 -8.40 -11.25 -8.01
N GLN A 153 -8.95 -10.67 -9.09
CA GLN A 153 -8.87 -11.26 -10.44
C GLN A 153 -7.42 -11.42 -10.91
N VAL A 154 -6.61 -10.41 -10.64
CA VAL A 154 -5.19 -10.40 -10.96
C VAL A 154 -4.44 -11.49 -10.18
N ASN A 155 -4.80 -11.71 -8.91
CA ASN A 155 -4.28 -12.82 -8.11
C ASN A 155 -4.73 -14.19 -8.67
N LYS A 156 -5.97 -14.29 -9.15
CA LYS A 156 -6.48 -15.50 -9.82
C LYS A 156 -5.65 -15.83 -11.07
N ASN A 157 -5.44 -14.86 -11.95
CA ASN A 157 -4.65 -15.05 -13.17
C ASN A 157 -3.22 -15.49 -12.83
N TRP A 158 -2.57 -14.82 -11.88
CA TRP A 158 -1.23 -15.21 -11.41
C TRP A 158 -1.21 -16.64 -10.86
N PHE A 159 -2.21 -17.03 -10.07
CA PHE A 159 -2.29 -18.39 -9.55
C PHE A 159 -2.47 -19.41 -10.69
N SER A 160 -3.32 -19.13 -11.67
CA SER A 160 -3.47 -19.96 -12.87
C SER A 160 -2.16 -20.10 -13.64
N GLU A 161 -1.38 -19.01 -13.80
CA GLU A 161 -0.03 -19.06 -14.38
C GLU A 161 0.92 -19.93 -13.57
N GLN A 162 0.89 -19.84 -12.23
CA GLN A 162 1.69 -20.72 -11.38
C GLN A 162 1.30 -22.18 -11.58
N VAL A 163 0.00 -22.51 -11.60
CA VAL A 163 -0.50 -23.87 -11.85
C VAL A 163 -0.09 -24.36 -13.24
N ASN A 164 -0.13 -23.52 -14.26
CA ASN A 164 0.38 -23.82 -15.59
C ASN A 164 1.89 -24.10 -15.58
N GLY A 165 2.70 -23.27 -14.91
CA GLY A 165 4.12 -23.53 -14.74
C GLY A 165 4.39 -24.86 -14.01
N LEU A 166 3.54 -25.23 -13.05
CA LEU A 166 3.63 -26.53 -12.39
C LEU A 166 3.30 -27.70 -13.32
N LYS A 167 2.26 -27.55 -14.15
CA LYS A 167 1.90 -28.50 -15.20
C LYS A 167 3.10 -28.74 -16.12
N GLU A 168 3.72 -27.68 -16.61
CA GLU A 168 4.91 -27.76 -17.47
C GLU A 168 6.05 -28.52 -16.81
N ILE A 169 6.35 -28.24 -15.53
CA ILE A 169 7.41 -28.94 -14.80
C ILE A 169 7.07 -30.44 -14.63
N ILE A 170 5.81 -30.77 -14.32
CA ILE A 170 5.37 -32.16 -14.20
C ILE A 170 5.53 -32.89 -15.54
N VAL A 171 5.04 -32.29 -16.62
CA VAL A 171 5.14 -32.82 -17.97
C VAL A 171 6.60 -33.00 -18.40
N GLN A 172 7.45 -32.00 -18.18
CA GLN A 172 8.90 -32.09 -18.46
C GLN A 172 9.57 -33.21 -17.65
N ALA A 173 9.14 -33.46 -16.41
CA ALA A 173 9.67 -34.56 -15.63
C ALA A 173 9.28 -35.94 -16.20
N TYR A 174 8.06 -36.07 -16.75
CA TYR A 174 7.67 -37.26 -17.51
C TYR A 174 8.46 -37.40 -18.81
N ASP A 175 8.57 -36.33 -19.59
CA ASP A 175 9.26 -36.33 -20.88
C ASP A 175 10.76 -36.62 -20.72
N GLY A 176 11.39 -36.10 -19.65
CA GLY A 176 12.77 -36.42 -19.28
C GLY A 176 12.96 -37.88 -18.85
N LEU A 177 12.00 -38.46 -18.11
CA LEU A 177 12.01 -39.87 -17.74
C LEU A 177 11.84 -40.78 -18.98
N LEU A 178 10.95 -40.42 -19.91
CA LEU A 178 10.76 -41.12 -21.17
C LEU A 178 12.00 -41.06 -22.08
N SER A 179 12.71 -39.93 -22.08
CA SER A 179 13.98 -39.77 -22.82
C SER A 179 15.07 -40.67 -22.24
N GLN A 180 15.23 -40.68 -20.91
CA GLN A 180 16.22 -41.52 -20.24
C GLN A 180 15.92 -43.03 -20.34
N PHE A 181 14.65 -43.42 -20.55
CA PHE A 181 14.28 -44.80 -20.90
C PHE A 181 14.74 -45.19 -22.31
N ALA A 182 14.80 -44.24 -23.25
CA ALA A 182 15.26 -44.48 -24.61
C ALA A 182 16.80 -44.58 -24.71
N GLU A 183 17.52 -43.99 -23.75
CA GLU A 183 18.99 -43.97 -23.71
C GLU A 183 19.63 -45.17 -22.98
N GLN A 184 18.83 -46.10 -22.45
CA GLN A 184 19.38 -47.29 -21.77
C GLN A 184 19.92 -48.32 -22.77
N GLU A 185 21.04 -48.97 -22.43
CA GLU A 185 21.62 -50.08 -23.23
C GLU A 185 20.65 -51.25 -23.40
N ASP A 186 19.82 -51.53 -22.38
CA ASP A 186 18.72 -52.48 -22.45
C ASP A 186 17.38 -51.71 -22.50
N PRO A 187 16.58 -51.84 -23.58
CA PRO A 187 15.37 -51.04 -23.77
C PRO A 187 14.28 -51.39 -22.74
N VAL A 188 13.69 -50.36 -22.13
CA VAL A 188 12.53 -50.50 -21.25
C VAL A 188 11.35 -51.10 -22.05
N PRO A 189 10.61 -52.10 -21.50
CA PRO A 189 9.51 -52.74 -22.21
C PRO A 189 8.50 -51.74 -22.78
N PRO A 190 8.02 -51.93 -24.03
CA PRO A 190 7.05 -51.03 -24.66
C PRO A 190 5.76 -50.83 -23.85
N GLU A 191 5.30 -51.88 -23.16
CA GLU A 191 4.11 -51.85 -22.28
C GLU A 191 4.27 -50.86 -21.12
N VAL A 192 5.47 -50.82 -20.53
CA VAL A 192 5.80 -49.89 -19.45
C VAL A 192 5.87 -48.47 -20.01
N ARG A 193 6.54 -48.29 -21.15
CA ARG A 193 6.68 -46.99 -21.82
C ARG A 193 5.33 -46.38 -22.21
N ASN A 194 4.42 -47.16 -22.80
CA ASN A 194 3.08 -46.70 -23.19
C ASN A 194 2.25 -46.28 -21.98
N LYS A 195 2.32 -47.02 -20.87
CA LYS A 195 1.64 -46.64 -19.62
C LYS A 195 2.13 -45.29 -19.07
N PHE A 196 3.42 -44.96 -19.24
CA PHE A 196 3.94 -43.63 -18.89
C PHE A 196 3.44 -42.51 -19.80
N ILE A 197 3.30 -42.78 -21.10
CA ILE A 197 2.75 -41.83 -22.07
C ILE A 197 1.27 -41.54 -21.74
N ASP A 198 0.47 -42.57 -21.47
CA ASP A 198 -0.94 -42.42 -21.12
C ASP A 198 -1.13 -41.61 -19.85
N MET A 199 -0.31 -41.85 -18.82
CA MET A 199 -0.32 -41.05 -17.60
C MET A 199 0.10 -39.61 -17.82
N ARG A 200 1.13 -39.37 -18.65
CA ARG A 200 1.58 -38.02 -19.00
C ARG A 200 0.47 -37.24 -19.69
N ASN A 201 -0.24 -37.86 -20.64
CA ASN A 201 -1.33 -37.24 -21.36
C ASN A 201 -2.57 -37.03 -20.48
N LYS A 202 -2.91 -38.03 -19.66
CA LYS A 202 -4.00 -37.92 -18.68
C LYS A 202 -3.70 -36.82 -17.64
N ALA A 203 -2.48 -36.76 -17.11
CA ALA A 203 -2.09 -35.70 -16.18
C ALA A 203 -2.18 -34.31 -16.82
N ALA A 204 -1.74 -34.14 -18.07
CA ALA A 204 -1.88 -32.87 -18.77
C ALA A 204 -3.36 -32.48 -18.96
N SER A 205 -4.21 -33.43 -19.37
CA SER A 205 -5.65 -33.21 -19.59
C SER A 205 -6.43 -32.96 -18.30
N ASP A 206 -6.15 -33.71 -17.23
CA ASP A 206 -6.81 -33.56 -15.93
C ASP A 206 -6.45 -32.21 -15.30
N ILE A 207 -5.20 -31.73 -15.51
CA ILE A 207 -4.79 -30.40 -15.07
C ILE A 207 -5.47 -29.31 -15.91
N ASP A 208 -5.59 -29.49 -17.23
CA ASP A 208 -6.33 -28.54 -18.09
C ASP A 208 -7.80 -28.43 -17.70
N ALA A 209 -8.46 -29.55 -17.43
CA ALA A 209 -9.84 -29.57 -16.94
C ALA A 209 -9.97 -28.85 -15.58
N ALA A 210 -9.02 -29.07 -14.67
CA ALA A 210 -8.99 -28.42 -13.36
C ALA A 210 -8.75 -26.90 -13.42
N ILE A 211 -8.09 -26.40 -14.48
CA ILE A 211 -7.90 -24.97 -14.73
C ILE A 211 -9.17 -24.32 -15.29
N VAL A 212 -9.98 -25.06 -16.07
CA VAL A 212 -11.23 -24.55 -16.67
C VAL A 212 -12.37 -24.42 -15.64
N GLU A 213 -12.44 -25.32 -14.65
CA GLU A 213 -13.42 -25.27 -13.55
C GLU A 213 -13.01 -24.35 -12.38
N PHE A 214 -11.96 -23.55 -12.58
CA PHE A 214 -11.38 -22.64 -11.60
C PHE A 214 -12.27 -21.38 -11.46
N PRO A 215 -13.39 -21.45 -10.71
CA PRO A 215 -13.40 -21.08 -9.30
C PRO A 215 -14.40 -21.85 -8.39
N GLU A 216 -14.93 -23.01 -8.81
CA GLU A 216 -16.07 -23.67 -8.09
C GLU A 216 -15.66 -24.66 -7.00
N ASP A 217 -14.53 -25.39 -7.14
CA ASP A 217 -14.06 -26.30 -6.07
C ASP A 217 -12.54 -26.51 -6.07
N ASN A 218 -11.87 -25.73 -5.23
CA ASN A 218 -10.42 -25.78 -5.04
C ASN A 218 -9.93 -27.05 -4.32
N SER A 219 -10.83 -27.79 -3.66
CA SER A 219 -10.53 -29.12 -3.14
C SER A 219 -10.44 -30.15 -4.28
N GLY A 220 -11.14 -29.91 -5.39
CA GLY A 220 -11.04 -30.66 -6.64
C GLY A 220 -9.64 -30.60 -7.22
N VAL A 221 -9.04 -29.41 -7.33
CA VAL A 221 -7.67 -29.23 -7.88
C VAL A 221 -6.63 -29.98 -7.06
N LEU A 222 -6.62 -29.82 -5.73
CA LEU A 222 -5.72 -30.56 -4.84
C LEU A 222 -5.95 -32.07 -4.90
N THR A 223 -7.20 -32.50 -4.98
CA THR A 223 -7.58 -33.92 -5.10
C THR A 223 -7.10 -34.49 -6.42
N ILE A 224 -7.27 -33.76 -7.53
CA ILE A 224 -6.76 -34.12 -8.86
C ILE A 224 -5.24 -34.22 -8.83
N PHE A 225 -4.54 -33.21 -8.31
CA PHE A 225 -3.07 -33.24 -8.21
C PHE A 225 -2.54 -34.35 -7.28
N GLN A 226 -3.23 -34.62 -6.18
CA GLN A 226 -2.87 -35.68 -5.24
C GLN A 226 -3.15 -37.07 -5.85
N GLN A 227 -4.29 -37.26 -6.51
CA GLN A 227 -4.61 -38.47 -7.26
C GLN A 227 -3.62 -38.70 -8.40
N LEU A 228 -3.23 -37.66 -9.15
CA LEU A 228 -2.22 -37.75 -10.19
C LEU A 228 -0.84 -38.15 -9.62
N LEU A 229 -0.44 -37.59 -8.48
CA LEU A 229 0.79 -38.01 -7.80
C LEU A 229 0.70 -39.46 -7.33
N ASP A 230 -0.41 -39.86 -6.73
CA ASP A 230 -0.57 -41.21 -6.19
C ASP A 230 -0.64 -42.25 -7.31
N ASN A 231 -1.32 -41.95 -8.42
CA ASN A 231 -1.29 -42.72 -9.66
C ASN A 231 0.14 -42.83 -10.23
N LEU A 232 0.88 -41.71 -10.30
CA LEU A 232 2.27 -41.71 -10.73
C LEU A 232 3.13 -42.62 -9.82
N LYS A 233 3.01 -42.51 -8.50
CA LYS A 233 3.75 -43.36 -7.55
C LYS A 233 3.44 -44.84 -7.77
N GLU A 234 2.17 -45.17 -7.93
CA GLU A 234 1.71 -46.55 -8.12
C GLU A 234 2.27 -47.12 -9.42
N VAL A 235 2.19 -46.37 -10.52
CA VAL A 235 2.72 -46.85 -11.80
C VAL A 235 4.24 -46.88 -11.84
N LEU A 236 4.95 -45.93 -11.21
CA LEU A 236 6.40 -46.01 -11.01
C LEU A 236 6.79 -47.25 -10.20
N ALA A 237 6.02 -47.58 -9.15
CA ALA A 237 6.23 -48.79 -8.36
C ALA A 237 5.99 -50.05 -9.20
N ASN A 238 4.91 -50.08 -9.98
CA ASN A 238 4.55 -51.19 -10.87
C ASN A 238 5.57 -51.35 -12.01
N ALA A 239 6.11 -50.27 -12.56
CA ALA A 239 7.16 -50.29 -13.57
C ALA A 239 8.47 -50.82 -12.99
N LEU A 240 8.89 -50.34 -11.80
CA LEU A 240 10.04 -50.88 -11.09
C LEU A 240 9.88 -52.37 -10.79
N GLN A 241 8.68 -52.80 -10.40
CA GLN A 241 8.36 -54.20 -10.13
C GLN A 241 8.36 -55.04 -11.42
N SER A 242 7.84 -54.52 -12.54
CA SER A 242 7.87 -55.20 -13.85
C SER A 242 9.29 -55.34 -14.39
N ILE A 243 10.12 -54.29 -14.27
CA ILE A 243 11.54 -54.34 -14.62
C ILE A 243 12.28 -55.34 -13.71
N LYS A 244 11.94 -55.38 -12.41
CA LYS A 244 12.50 -56.35 -11.46
C LYS A 244 12.09 -57.79 -11.81
N GLU A 245 10.85 -58.03 -12.24
CA GLU A 245 10.35 -59.35 -12.65
C GLU A 245 10.97 -59.80 -13.98
N LEU A 246 11.15 -58.89 -14.93
CA LEU A 246 11.87 -59.14 -16.19
C LEU A 246 13.37 -59.37 -15.98
N ALA A 247 13.97 -58.73 -14.98
CA ALA A 247 15.39 -58.86 -14.68
C ALA A 247 15.73 -60.00 -13.71
N LEU A 248 14.77 -60.59 -12.98
CA LEU A 248 15.04 -61.60 -11.94
C LEU A 248 14.16 -62.85 -12.02
N GLY A 249 13.19 -62.89 -12.93
CA GLY A 249 12.21 -63.99 -13.05
C GLY A 249 11.15 -63.97 -11.94
N LYS A 250 10.01 -64.64 -12.20
CA LYS A 250 8.85 -64.69 -11.28
C LYS A 250 9.01 -65.67 -10.11
N ASP A 251 10.13 -66.40 -10.01
CA ASP A 251 10.27 -67.49 -9.05
C ASP A 251 10.67 -66.99 -7.64
N ALA A 252 9.91 -67.38 -6.62
CA ALA A 252 9.98 -66.86 -5.25
C ALA A 252 10.95 -67.61 -4.32
N SER A 253 11.62 -68.65 -4.83
CA SER A 253 12.63 -69.43 -4.10
C SER A 253 13.88 -68.61 -3.76
N LYS A 254 14.38 -68.73 -2.52
CA LYS A 254 15.60 -68.04 -2.04
C LYS A 254 16.84 -68.43 -2.88
N THR A 255 16.90 -69.68 -3.33
CA THR A 255 17.99 -70.23 -4.15
C THR A 255 17.95 -69.74 -5.59
N ALA A 256 16.74 -69.55 -6.16
CA ALA A 256 16.54 -68.98 -7.49
C ALA A 256 16.89 -67.47 -7.52
N ARG A 257 16.57 -66.74 -6.44
CA ARG A 257 16.92 -65.32 -6.28
C ARG A 257 18.43 -65.06 -6.22
N ASP A 258 19.18 -65.94 -5.57
CA ASP A 258 20.64 -65.76 -5.44
C ASP A 258 21.40 -66.15 -6.73
N ALA A 259 20.86 -67.07 -7.54
CA ALA A 259 21.36 -67.37 -8.89
C ALA A 259 21.05 -66.24 -9.89
N ALA A 260 19.79 -65.78 -9.96
CA ALA A 260 19.38 -64.67 -10.83
C ALA A 260 20.09 -63.34 -10.48
N ARG A 261 20.43 -63.11 -9.20
CA ARG A 261 21.23 -61.94 -8.77
C ARG A 261 22.67 -61.93 -9.29
N LYS A 262 23.27 -63.10 -9.50
CA LYS A 262 24.61 -63.23 -10.09
C LYS A 262 24.59 -63.05 -11.60
N GLU A 263 23.57 -63.57 -12.26
CA GLU A 263 23.40 -63.54 -13.72
C GLU A 263 22.91 -62.16 -14.25
N HIS A 264 22.16 -61.40 -13.45
CA HIS A 264 21.60 -60.10 -13.83
C HIS A 264 22.09 -58.93 -12.98
N LYS A 265 23.34 -58.99 -12.50
CA LYS A 265 23.97 -57.96 -11.66
C LYS A 265 23.93 -56.57 -12.31
N ASP A 266 24.10 -56.50 -13.64
CA ASP A 266 24.09 -55.26 -14.41
C ASP A 266 22.67 -54.65 -14.49
N LYS A 267 21.64 -55.48 -14.68
CA LYS A 267 20.22 -55.06 -14.63
C LYS A 267 19.79 -54.59 -13.23
N SER A 268 20.33 -55.18 -12.17
CA SER A 268 20.12 -54.71 -10.80
C SER A 268 20.74 -53.33 -10.55
N ASN A 269 21.91 -53.06 -11.15
CA ASN A 269 22.56 -51.74 -11.08
C ASN A 269 21.79 -50.69 -11.88
N ILE A 270 21.24 -51.04 -13.05
CA ILE A 270 20.34 -50.19 -13.84
C ILE A 270 19.09 -49.83 -13.01
N LEU A 271 18.43 -50.79 -12.36
CA LEU A 271 17.26 -50.53 -11.50
C LEU A 271 17.58 -49.57 -10.34
N LYS A 272 18.76 -49.72 -9.71
CA LYS A 272 19.23 -48.80 -8.65
C LYS A 272 19.52 -47.40 -9.20
N SER A 273 20.12 -47.31 -10.39
CA SER A 273 20.38 -46.06 -11.09
C SER A 273 19.09 -45.33 -11.44
N LEU A 274 18.12 -46.02 -12.07
CA LEU A 274 16.80 -45.48 -12.43
C LEU A 274 16.05 -44.96 -11.19
N LYS A 275 16.03 -45.73 -10.10
CA LYS A 275 15.39 -45.31 -8.84
C LYS A 275 16.04 -44.06 -8.23
N LYS A 276 17.38 -43.98 -8.27
CA LYS A 276 18.16 -42.90 -7.65
C LYS A 276 18.15 -41.62 -8.49
N ASN A 277 18.32 -41.74 -9.80
CA ASN A 277 18.60 -40.62 -10.70
C ASN A 277 17.34 -40.06 -11.36
N ILE A 278 16.26 -40.86 -11.46
CA ILE A 278 15.03 -40.46 -12.16
C ILE A 278 13.85 -40.38 -11.21
N VAL A 279 13.53 -41.50 -10.56
CA VAL A 279 12.29 -41.63 -9.77
C VAL A 279 12.31 -40.73 -8.53
N SER A 280 13.39 -40.80 -7.75
CA SER A 280 13.49 -40.07 -6.48
C SER A 280 13.54 -38.54 -6.67
N PRO A 281 14.31 -37.98 -7.63
CA PRO A 281 14.32 -36.55 -7.91
C PRO A 281 12.96 -36.03 -8.38
N THR A 282 12.28 -36.74 -9.29
CA THR A 282 10.95 -36.36 -9.80
C THR A 282 9.90 -36.35 -8.68
N ILE A 283 9.83 -37.39 -7.84
CA ILE A 283 8.92 -37.41 -6.69
C ILE A 283 9.22 -36.26 -5.72
N LYS A 284 10.50 -35.92 -5.50
CA LYS A 284 10.89 -34.82 -4.61
C LYS A 284 10.50 -33.46 -5.18
N ALA A 285 10.68 -33.26 -6.49
CA ALA A 285 10.23 -32.06 -7.18
C ALA A 285 8.71 -31.91 -7.05
N ILE A 286 7.93 -32.93 -7.41
CA ILE A 286 6.47 -32.91 -7.34
C ILE A 286 5.97 -32.68 -5.90
N LYS A 287 6.54 -33.34 -4.89
CA LYS A 287 6.20 -33.08 -3.47
C LYS A 287 6.45 -31.64 -3.05
N LYS A 288 7.56 -31.05 -3.49
CA LYS A 288 7.90 -29.65 -3.18
C LYS A 288 6.91 -28.69 -3.83
N LEU A 289 6.41 -29.02 -5.04
CA LEU A 289 5.40 -28.27 -5.77
C LEU A 289 4.01 -28.41 -5.13
N LEU A 290 3.59 -29.62 -4.77
CA LEU A 290 2.33 -29.87 -4.02
C LEU A 290 2.30 -29.16 -2.67
N THR A 291 3.44 -29.08 -1.99
CA THR A 291 3.52 -28.32 -0.74
C THR A 291 3.27 -26.83 -0.99
N LYS A 292 3.66 -26.28 -2.14
CA LYS A 292 3.36 -24.89 -2.51
C LYS A 292 1.88 -24.72 -2.87
N VAL A 293 1.31 -25.60 -3.70
CA VAL A 293 -0.12 -25.57 -4.07
C VAL A 293 -1.02 -25.78 -2.86
N GLY A 294 -0.75 -26.79 -2.04
CA GLY A 294 -1.51 -27.06 -0.82
C GLY A 294 -1.48 -25.90 0.18
N ARG A 295 -0.40 -25.14 0.26
CA ARG A 295 -0.34 -23.91 1.07
C ARG A 295 -1.19 -22.77 0.52
N LEU A 296 -1.33 -22.68 -0.80
CA LEU A 296 -2.15 -21.68 -1.48
C LEU A 296 -3.64 -22.06 -1.40
N SER A 297 -3.99 -23.31 -1.71
CA SER A 297 -5.38 -23.79 -1.73
C SER A 297 -6.00 -24.07 -0.35
N SER A 298 -5.19 -24.37 0.68
CA SER A 298 -5.72 -24.54 2.06
C SER A 298 -6.29 -23.25 2.69
N LYS A 299 -6.15 -22.12 2.01
CA LYS A 299 -6.63 -20.81 2.48
C LYS A 299 -7.72 -20.22 1.59
N GLU A 300 -8.22 -20.99 0.63
CA GLU A 300 -9.02 -20.52 -0.50
C GLU A 300 -10.53 -20.43 -0.24
N LYS A 301 -11.02 -20.88 0.92
CA LYS A 301 -12.41 -20.69 1.36
C LYS A 301 -12.76 -19.22 1.69
N GLU A 302 -11.90 -18.27 1.30
CA GLU A 302 -11.98 -16.84 1.65
C GLU A 302 -12.28 -15.95 0.42
N SER A 303 -12.74 -16.54 -0.70
CA SER A 303 -13.16 -15.82 -1.92
C SER A 303 -14.46 -15.05 -1.68
N ASN A 304 -14.36 -13.88 -1.06
CA ASN A 304 -15.50 -13.13 -0.55
C ASN A 304 -16.23 -12.29 -1.61
N TYR A 305 -15.66 -12.05 -2.80
CA TYR A 305 -16.18 -11.09 -3.78
C TYR A 305 -16.77 -11.70 -5.06
N GLN A 306 -17.25 -12.95 -5.01
CA GLN A 306 -17.87 -13.59 -6.18
C GLN A 306 -19.24 -12.98 -6.56
N GLU A 307 -19.94 -12.32 -5.63
CA GLU A 307 -21.28 -11.76 -5.86
C GLU A 307 -21.31 -10.24 -5.74
N ASP A 308 -21.98 -9.57 -6.68
CA ASP A 308 -22.20 -8.12 -6.74
C ASP A 308 -23.09 -7.59 -5.60
N LEU A 309 -23.60 -8.48 -4.74
CA LEU A 309 -24.46 -8.15 -3.62
C LEU A 309 -23.74 -7.32 -2.54
N LEU A 310 -22.41 -7.44 -2.42
CA LEU A 310 -21.63 -6.66 -1.44
C LEU A 310 -21.62 -5.15 -1.74
N LYS A 311 -21.73 -4.73 -3.00
CA LYS A 311 -21.75 -3.33 -3.40
C LYS A 311 -22.92 -2.57 -2.77
N SER A 312 -24.08 -3.23 -2.65
CA SER A 312 -25.29 -2.68 -2.03
C SER A 312 -25.22 -2.50 -0.52
N GLN A 313 -24.21 -3.07 0.15
CA GLN A 313 -24.05 -2.99 1.62
C GLN A 313 -23.21 -1.78 2.05
N PHE A 314 -22.66 -1.02 1.11
CA PHE A 314 -21.77 0.09 1.41
C PHE A 314 -22.55 1.40 1.42
N GLY A 315 -22.47 2.11 2.56
CA GLY A 315 -23.03 3.45 2.68
C GLY A 315 -22.08 4.50 2.10
N ASN A 316 -22.63 5.68 1.81
CA ASN A 316 -21.82 6.86 1.52
C ASN A 316 -21.01 7.26 2.75
N ILE A 317 -19.77 7.67 2.52
CA ILE A 317 -18.88 8.15 3.57
C ILE A 317 -19.37 9.53 4.06
N SER A 318 -19.44 9.72 5.38
CA SER A 318 -19.81 11.00 5.98
C SER A 318 -18.58 11.91 6.18
N SER A 319 -18.73 13.19 5.87
CA SER A 319 -17.74 14.23 6.19
C SER A 319 -17.53 14.35 7.71
N SER A 320 -16.29 14.56 8.13
CA SER A 320 -15.92 14.80 9.52
C SER A 320 -14.86 15.90 9.55
N TYR A 321 -15.17 17.07 10.08
CA TYR A 321 -14.21 18.15 10.26
C TYR A 321 -14.61 19.04 11.44
N GLY A 322 -13.63 19.76 11.99
CA GLY A 322 -13.88 20.74 13.05
C GLY A 322 -12.60 21.30 13.64
N ALA A 323 -12.72 22.44 14.32
CA ALA A 323 -11.58 23.09 14.96
C ALA A 323 -10.93 22.18 16.02
N ILE A 324 -9.62 22.34 16.18
CA ILE A 324 -8.82 21.68 17.21
C ILE A 324 -8.45 22.73 18.27
N VAL A 325 -8.71 22.41 19.53
CA VAL A 325 -8.24 23.23 20.65
C VAL A 325 -6.79 22.81 20.93
N PRO A 326 -5.80 23.73 20.83
CA PRO A 326 -4.42 23.43 21.16
C PRO A 326 -4.26 23.07 22.65
N ALA A 327 -3.34 22.16 22.94
CA ALA A 327 -2.89 21.86 24.29
C ALA A 327 -1.63 22.68 24.63
N ASP A 328 -1.59 23.24 25.84
CA ASP A 328 -0.46 24.07 26.29
C ASP A 328 0.86 23.28 26.39
N ALA A 329 0.77 22.00 26.77
CA ALA A 329 1.91 21.10 26.91
C ALA A 329 1.64 19.78 26.15
N PRO A 330 1.82 19.78 24.80
CA PRO A 330 1.40 18.67 23.97
C PRO A 330 2.27 17.43 24.19
N LYS A 331 1.60 16.28 24.28
CA LYS A 331 2.19 14.96 24.33
C LYS A 331 2.09 14.28 22.96
N ILE A 332 2.82 13.19 22.78
CA ILE A 332 2.81 12.42 21.52
C ILE A 332 1.38 11.97 21.17
N ILE A 333 0.56 11.61 22.16
CA ILE A 333 -0.83 11.22 21.91
C ILE A 333 -1.64 12.37 21.30
N ASP A 334 -1.46 13.59 21.78
CA ASP A 334 -2.16 14.78 21.27
C ASP A 334 -1.74 15.04 19.82
N ALA A 335 -0.45 14.92 19.49
CA ALA A 335 0.02 15.05 18.11
C ALA A 335 -0.55 13.95 17.19
N VAL A 336 -0.64 12.72 17.67
CA VAL A 336 -1.26 11.61 16.92
C VAL A 336 -2.75 11.88 16.69
N GLU A 337 -3.48 12.39 17.68
CA GLU A 337 -4.91 12.70 17.57
C GLU A 337 -5.18 13.84 16.59
N VAL A 338 -4.36 14.91 16.63
CA VAL A 338 -4.43 16.00 15.65
C VAL A 338 -4.23 15.46 14.23
N LEU A 339 -3.20 14.65 14.01
CA LEU A 339 -2.92 14.07 12.69
C LEU A 339 -4.01 13.10 12.24
N LYS A 340 -4.57 12.31 13.17
CA LYS A 340 -5.74 11.46 12.87
C LYS A 340 -6.90 12.30 12.38
N LYS A 341 -7.22 13.40 13.07
CA LYS A 341 -8.34 14.28 12.71
C LYS A 341 -8.13 14.92 11.34
N ILE A 342 -6.97 15.52 11.06
CA ILE A 342 -6.68 16.14 9.76
C ILE A 342 -6.74 15.11 8.63
N THR A 343 -6.13 13.95 8.87
CA THR A 343 -6.09 12.86 7.88
C THR A 343 -7.49 12.33 7.61
N GLU A 344 -8.30 12.11 8.65
CA GLU A 344 -9.69 11.73 8.54
C GLU A 344 -10.47 12.77 7.74
N SER A 345 -10.32 14.06 8.08
CA SER A 345 -11.05 15.14 7.44
C SER A 345 -10.74 15.26 5.95
N ILE A 346 -9.45 15.26 5.55
CA ILE A 346 -9.07 15.27 4.12
C ILE A 346 -9.57 14.01 3.42
N LEU A 347 -9.38 12.84 4.04
CA LEU A 347 -9.71 11.57 3.41
C LEU A 347 -11.22 11.42 3.20
N THR A 348 -12.07 11.75 4.18
CA THR A 348 -13.52 11.52 4.09
C THR A 348 -14.30 12.69 3.49
N THR A 349 -13.88 13.93 3.72
CA THR A 349 -14.59 15.12 3.23
C THR A 349 -14.27 15.42 1.77
N PHE A 350 -13.12 14.94 1.28
CA PHE A 350 -12.64 15.26 -0.07
C PHE A 350 -12.23 14.03 -0.87
N VAL A 351 -11.17 13.31 -0.48
CA VAL A 351 -10.57 12.27 -1.33
C VAL A 351 -11.53 11.10 -1.61
N LEU A 352 -12.29 10.67 -0.60
CA LEU A 352 -13.28 9.61 -0.68
C LEU A 352 -14.72 10.12 -0.84
N LYS A 353 -14.92 11.41 -1.12
CA LYS A 353 -16.26 11.97 -1.31
C LYS A 353 -16.94 11.26 -2.49
N GLY A 354 -18.12 10.68 -2.28
CA GLY A 354 -18.83 9.88 -3.28
C GLY A 354 -18.44 8.40 -3.33
N VAL A 355 -17.32 8.00 -2.70
CA VAL A 355 -16.89 6.59 -2.66
C VAL A 355 -17.73 5.79 -1.66
N GLN A 356 -18.11 4.58 -2.06
CA GLN A 356 -18.85 3.63 -1.22
C GLN A 356 -17.92 2.55 -0.67
N LEU A 357 -17.74 2.52 0.66
CA LEU A 357 -16.90 1.54 1.36
C LEU A 357 -17.49 1.14 2.72
N PRO A 358 -17.22 -0.09 3.21
CA PRO A 358 -17.49 -0.45 4.60
C PRO A 358 -16.79 0.50 5.58
N GLY A 359 -17.47 0.88 6.67
CA GLY A 359 -16.86 1.77 7.68
C GLY A 359 -15.52 1.25 8.24
N VAL A 360 -15.40 -0.07 8.42
CA VAL A 360 -14.15 -0.71 8.86
C VAL A 360 -13.01 -0.52 7.85
N PHE A 361 -13.32 -0.50 6.56
CA PHE A 361 -12.34 -0.24 5.51
C PHE A 361 -11.91 1.21 5.53
N VAL A 362 -12.85 2.15 5.66
CA VAL A 362 -12.54 3.57 5.81
C VAL A 362 -11.60 3.79 7.01
N GLU A 363 -11.88 3.18 8.16
CA GLU A 363 -11.01 3.23 9.34
C GLU A 363 -9.63 2.61 9.10
N ALA A 364 -9.54 1.55 8.29
CA ALA A 364 -8.26 0.97 7.92
C ALA A 364 -7.45 1.88 6.99
N LEU A 365 -8.11 2.56 6.05
CA LEU A 365 -7.50 3.58 5.19
C LEU A 365 -6.98 4.76 6.04
N LYS A 366 -7.84 5.34 6.90
CA LYS A 366 -7.47 6.43 7.83
C LYS A 366 -6.21 6.08 8.63
N ASN A 367 -6.21 4.93 9.31
CA ASN A 367 -5.08 4.51 10.13
C ASN A 367 -3.81 4.25 9.28
N THR A 368 -3.95 3.70 8.08
CA THR A 368 -2.80 3.48 7.19
C THR A 368 -2.20 4.80 6.72
N THR A 369 -3.02 5.76 6.32
CA THR A 369 -2.61 7.13 5.97
C THR A 369 -1.89 7.80 7.14
N VAL A 370 -2.46 7.75 8.35
CA VAL A 370 -1.84 8.30 9.56
C VAL A 370 -0.48 7.65 9.85
N SER A 371 -0.34 6.34 9.65
CA SER A 371 0.93 5.63 9.85
C SER A 371 2.05 6.19 8.95
N ILE A 372 1.73 6.52 7.70
CA ILE A 372 2.67 7.13 6.73
C ILE A 372 3.06 8.54 7.18
N VAL A 373 2.06 9.39 7.50
CA VAL A 373 2.26 10.77 7.94
C VAL A 373 3.11 10.83 9.21
N LEU A 374 2.77 10.03 10.23
CA LEU A 374 3.52 9.96 11.49
C LEU A 374 4.99 9.64 11.24
N LYS A 375 5.27 8.68 10.36
CA LYS A 375 6.64 8.30 10.06
C LYS A 375 7.39 9.40 9.32
N ARG A 376 6.77 10.07 8.35
CA ARG A 376 7.42 11.18 7.61
C ARG A 376 7.75 12.35 8.53
N LEU A 377 6.86 12.65 9.49
CA LEU A 377 7.04 13.71 10.46
C LEU A 377 7.86 13.28 11.70
N SER A 378 8.42 12.07 11.70
CA SER A 378 9.20 11.51 12.81
C SER A 378 8.46 11.49 14.16
N ILE A 379 7.14 11.30 14.14
CA ILE A 379 6.32 11.13 15.34
C ILE A 379 6.18 9.63 15.65
N PRO A 380 6.59 9.16 16.83
CA PRO A 380 6.41 7.77 17.24
C PRO A 380 4.93 7.38 17.26
N GLY A 381 4.59 6.23 16.69
CA GLY A 381 3.21 5.71 16.69
C GLY A 381 2.85 4.85 15.49
N GLY A 382 3.59 4.98 14.38
CA GLY A 382 3.30 4.23 13.15
C GLY A 382 3.16 2.72 13.34
N GLU A 383 4.00 2.08 14.17
CA GLU A 383 3.89 0.65 14.49
C GLU A 383 2.61 0.33 15.29
N ALA A 384 2.31 1.14 16.31
CA ALA A 384 1.12 0.97 17.13
C ALA A 384 -0.16 1.05 16.29
N ILE A 385 -0.20 2.01 15.36
CA ILE A 385 -1.31 2.16 14.40
C ILE A 385 -1.43 0.94 13.49
N ARG A 386 -0.32 0.38 12.97
CA ARG A 386 -0.36 -0.87 12.17
C ARG A 386 -0.93 -2.06 12.94
N TYR A 387 -0.63 -2.14 14.24
CA TYR A 387 -1.23 -3.16 15.12
C TYR A 387 -2.74 -2.98 15.27
N ILE A 388 -3.19 -1.74 15.44
CA ILE A 388 -4.61 -1.37 15.49
C ILE A 388 -5.30 -1.73 14.17
N THR A 389 -4.75 -1.32 13.03
CA THR A 389 -5.31 -1.63 11.70
C THR A 389 -5.33 -3.12 11.41
N GLY A 390 -4.25 -3.84 11.72
CA GLY A 390 -4.17 -5.28 11.47
C GLY A 390 -5.16 -6.07 12.33
N GLY A 391 -5.40 -5.65 13.57
CA GLY A 391 -6.43 -6.24 14.43
C GLY A 391 -7.85 -5.87 13.98
N LEU A 392 -8.06 -4.63 13.52
CA LEU A 392 -9.32 -4.17 12.94
C LEU A 392 -9.71 -4.99 11.70
N LEU A 393 -8.80 -5.16 10.75
CA LEU A 393 -9.08 -5.92 9.54
C LEU A 393 -9.37 -7.40 9.80
N ARG A 394 -8.90 -7.98 10.92
CA ARG A 394 -9.28 -9.35 11.31
C ARG A 394 -10.76 -9.49 11.65
N THR A 395 -11.41 -8.44 12.15
CA THR A 395 -12.84 -8.51 12.51
C THR A 395 -13.74 -8.59 11.28
N VAL A 396 -13.19 -8.27 10.10
CA VAL A 396 -13.86 -8.29 8.80
C VAL A 396 -13.08 -9.13 7.79
N LYS A 397 -12.42 -10.19 8.26
CA LYS A 397 -11.64 -11.10 7.39
C LYS A 397 -12.46 -11.60 6.21
N ASP A 398 -13.74 -11.89 6.44
CA ASP A 398 -14.68 -12.39 5.43
C ASP A 398 -15.15 -11.30 4.45
N LEU A 399 -14.65 -10.07 4.58
CA LEU A 399 -14.80 -9.01 3.58
C LEU A 399 -13.49 -8.77 2.82
N LEU A 400 -12.35 -9.36 3.20
CA LEU A 400 -11.09 -9.07 2.51
C LEU A 400 -10.97 -9.88 1.21
N PRO A 401 -10.26 -9.35 0.19
CA PRO A 401 -10.07 -10.07 -1.06
C PRO A 401 -9.19 -11.31 -0.84
N ALA A 402 -9.48 -12.40 -1.55
CA ALA A 402 -8.72 -13.65 -1.48
C ALA A 402 -7.39 -13.56 -2.24
N VAL A 403 -6.49 -12.70 -1.78
CA VAL A 403 -5.16 -12.50 -2.37
C VAL A 403 -4.14 -13.31 -1.59
N PHE A 404 -3.20 -13.95 -2.28
CA PHE A 404 -2.11 -14.70 -1.68
C PHE A 404 -0.77 -14.25 -2.24
N ASN A 405 0.27 -14.31 -1.43
CA ASN A 405 1.63 -14.06 -1.92
C ASN A 405 2.27 -15.36 -2.47
N ASN A 406 3.44 -15.23 -3.10
CA ASN A 406 4.20 -16.37 -3.65
C ASN A 406 4.57 -17.45 -2.61
N THR A 407 4.44 -17.16 -1.31
CA THR A 407 4.70 -18.10 -0.21
C THR A 407 3.45 -18.79 0.32
N GLY A 408 2.26 -18.46 -0.18
CA GLY A 408 0.97 -18.95 0.30
C GLY A 408 0.50 -18.28 1.60
N MET A 409 1.01 -17.09 1.94
CA MET A 409 0.47 -16.28 3.03
C MET A 409 -0.76 -15.52 2.52
N PHE A 410 -1.80 -15.42 3.36
CA PHE A 410 -2.94 -14.57 3.04
C PHE A 410 -2.48 -13.12 2.97
N ALA A 411 -2.85 -12.46 1.89
CA ALA A 411 -2.48 -11.10 1.54
C ALA A 411 -3.72 -10.24 1.28
N GLY A 412 -4.90 -10.61 1.79
CA GLY A 412 -6.12 -9.82 1.58
C GLY A 412 -6.07 -8.43 2.22
N ALA A 413 -5.48 -8.28 3.41
CA ALA A 413 -5.27 -6.96 4.01
C ALA A 413 -4.29 -6.11 3.18
N TRP A 414 -3.27 -6.74 2.59
CA TRP A 414 -2.39 -6.09 1.62
C TRP A 414 -3.15 -5.69 0.35
N GLY A 415 -3.91 -6.62 -0.25
CA GLY A 415 -4.63 -6.41 -1.50
C GLY A 415 -5.67 -5.30 -1.38
N MET A 416 -6.42 -5.27 -0.28
CA MET A 416 -7.39 -4.20 0.02
C MET A 416 -6.71 -2.83 0.17
N LEU A 417 -5.68 -2.72 1.00
CA LEU A 417 -5.03 -1.43 1.25
C LEU A 417 -4.29 -0.91 0.03
N THR A 418 -3.66 -1.79 -0.74
CA THR A 418 -2.93 -1.40 -1.95
C THR A 418 -3.85 -1.09 -3.13
N ALA A 419 -5.02 -1.74 -3.25
CA ALA A 419 -6.05 -1.34 -4.21
C ALA A 419 -6.57 0.09 -3.96
N CYS A 420 -6.63 0.50 -2.69
CA CYS A 420 -7.00 1.85 -2.28
C CYS A 420 -5.78 2.79 -2.11
N ALA A 421 -4.60 2.41 -2.63
CA ALA A 421 -3.39 3.19 -2.49
C ALA A 421 -3.49 4.63 -3.00
N PRO A 422 -4.13 4.93 -4.16
CA PRO A 422 -4.27 6.31 -4.64
C PRO A 422 -4.93 7.23 -3.61
N TYR A 423 -5.97 6.75 -2.91
CA TYR A 423 -6.66 7.53 -1.88
C TYR A 423 -5.76 7.78 -0.66
N ILE A 424 -5.08 6.73 -0.20
CA ILE A 424 -4.15 6.81 0.95
C ILE A 424 -3.01 7.78 0.64
N LEU A 425 -2.38 7.63 -0.53
CA LEU A 425 -1.24 8.44 -0.96
C LEU A 425 -1.63 9.89 -1.13
N THR A 426 -2.73 10.18 -1.83
CA THR A 426 -3.21 11.56 -2.05
C THR A 426 -3.43 12.27 -0.71
N ALA A 427 -4.17 11.64 0.20
CA ALA A 427 -4.41 12.22 1.53
C ALA A 427 -3.10 12.37 2.33
N ALA A 428 -2.22 11.37 2.34
CA ALA A 428 -0.95 11.43 3.06
C ALA A 428 -0.06 12.57 2.56
N ILE A 429 0.09 12.70 1.24
CA ILE A 429 0.95 13.71 0.60
C ILE A 429 0.41 15.10 0.93
N ILE A 430 -0.89 15.37 0.72
CA ILE A 430 -1.52 16.67 1.04
C ILE A 430 -1.29 17.04 2.51
N VAL A 431 -1.49 16.11 3.45
CA VAL A 431 -1.25 16.37 4.88
C VAL A 431 0.23 16.68 5.16
N ILE A 432 1.15 15.91 4.58
CA ILE A 432 2.59 16.07 4.78
C ILE A 432 3.04 17.44 4.25
N ILE A 433 2.68 17.78 3.01
CA ILE A 433 3.09 19.05 2.39
C ILE A 433 2.43 20.24 3.10
N ALA A 434 1.16 20.13 3.54
CA ALA A 434 0.51 21.19 4.31
C ALA A 434 1.23 21.47 5.64
N ILE A 435 1.64 20.43 6.37
CA ILE A 435 2.36 20.58 7.64
C ILE A 435 3.78 21.12 7.39
N LYS A 436 4.46 20.65 6.34
CA LYS A 436 5.77 21.18 5.96
C LYS A 436 5.70 22.64 5.55
N MET A 437 4.67 23.02 4.79
CA MET A 437 4.40 24.41 4.43
C MET A 437 4.17 25.23 5.69
N ALA A 438 3.32 24.79 6.61
CA ALA A 438 3.08 25.46 7.90
C ALA A 438 4.38 25.68 8.69
N LYS A 439 5.26 24.68 8.74
CA LYS A 439 6.56 24.78 9.41
C LYS A 439 7.53 25.74 8.72
N LYS A 440 7.47 25.86 7.39
CA LYS A 440 8.25 26.82 6.61
C LYS A 440 7.65 28.23 6.67
N ASN A 441 6.33 28.34 6.85
CA ASN A 441 5.54 29.57 6.80
C ASN A 441 5.09 30.00 8.21
N LYS A 442 6.02 30.01 9.17
CA LYS A 442 5.71 30.34 10.58
C LYS A 442 5.31 31.80 10.71
N LEU A 443 4.29 32.06 11.53
CA LEU A 443 3.96 33.41 11.96
C LEU A 443 5.12 34.04 12.73
N GLY A 444 5.64 35.13 12.18
CA GLY A 444 6.61 36.01 12.83
C GLY A 444 6.02 36.79 14.00
N ASP A 445 6.86 37.55 14.69
CA ASP A 445 6.51 38.34 15.87
C ASP A 445 5.86 39.69 15.49
N PHE A 446 5.95 40.07 14.22
CA PHE A 446 5.30 41.26 13.65
C PHE A 446 4.48 40.88 12.43
N ILE A 447 3.42 41.64 12.17
CA ILE A 447 2.54 41.52 11.00
C ILE A 447 2.53 42.87 10.28
N LEU A 448 2.76 42.85 8.98
CA LEU A 448 2.49 43.94 8.05
C LEU A 448 1.33 43.54 7.16
N MET A 449 0.23 44.26 7.24
CA MET A 449 -0.91 44.08 6.35
C MET A 449 -0.88 45.14 5.25
N LEU A 450 -1.14 44.70 4.01
CA LEU A 450 -1.14 45.50 2.80
C LEU A 450 -2.53 45.41 2.16
N GLY A 451 -3.27 46.52 2.14
CA GLY A 451 -4.52 46.67 1.40
C GLY A 451 -4.26 47.26 0.03
N LEU A 452 -4.64 46.55 -1.03
CA LEU A 452 -4.46 46.97 -2.42
C LEU A 452 -5.82 47.18 -3.08
N LEU A 453 -5.98 48.36 -3.66
CA LEU A 453 -7.05 48.67 -4.60
C LEU A 453 -6.43 48.75 -6.00
N LEU A 454 -6.99 48.07 -6.99
CA LEU A 454 -6.53 48.14 -8.39
C LEU A 454 -6.59 49.57 -8.94
N SER A 455 -7.43 50.42 -8.34
CA SER A 455 -7.55 51.84 -8.66
C SER A 455 -6.49 52.73 -8.01
N GLN A 456 -5.64 52.20 -7.13
CA GLN A 456 -4.61 52.94 -6.40
C GLN A 456 -3.23 52.35 -6.67
N THR A 457 -2.24 53.22 -6.82
CA THR A 457 -0.83 52.84 -7.04
C THR A 457 -0.10 52.48 -5.74
N GLU A 458 -0.55 52.99 -4.59
CA GLU A 458 0.08 52.76 -3.29
C GLU A 458 -0.82 51.90 -2.40
N PRO A 459 -0.28 50.88 -1.72
CA PRO A 459 -1.04 50.10 -0.75
C PRO A 459 -1.30 50.90 0.52
N ASP A 460 -2.47 50.70 1.12
CA ASP A 460 -2.66 51.04 2.52
C ASP A 460 -1.94 50.02 3.40
N VAL A 461 -1.35 50.48 4.48
CA VAL A 461 -0.43 49.69 5.31
C VAL A 461 -0.88 49.68 6.76
N CYS A 462 -0.86 48.51 7.38
CA CYS A 462 -1.05 48.36 8.82
C CYS A 462 0.09 47.51 9.38
N PHE A 463 0.65 47.93 10.53
CA PHE A 463 1.71 47.20 11.21
C PHE A 463 1.25 46.85 12.62
N ALA A 464 1.44 45.59 13.01
CA ALA A 464 1.08 45.10 14.33
C ALA A 464 2.17 44.20 14.88
N ARG A 465 2.35 44.23 16.21
CA ARG A 465 3.15 43.24 16.93
C ARG A 465 2.23 42.16 17.47
N ILE A 466 2.63 40.90 17.32
CA ILE A 466 1.92 39.78 17.93
C ILE A 466 2.29 39.71 19.40
N ILE A 467 1.30 39.77 20.30
CA ILE A 467 1.49 39.67 21.74
C ILE A 467 0.76 38.41 22.22
N GLY A 468 1.51 37.38 22.62
CA GLY A 468 0.97 36.11 23.13
C GLY A 468 0.85 35.00 22.08
N ASP A 469 0.14 33.93 22.43
CA ASP A 469 0.14 32.67 21.68
C ASP A 469 -1.06 32.51 20.70
N LYS A 470 -2.03 33.44 20.71
CA LYS A 470 -3.28 33.40 19.92
C LYS A 470 -3.17 34.05 18.53
N LYS A 471 -2.08 33.75 17.83
CA LYS A 471 -1.60 34.50 16.65
C LYS A 471 -2.59 34.63 15.47
N MET A 472 -3.57 33.73 15.35
CA MET A 472 -4.52 33.70 14.22
C MET A 472 -5.84 34.43 14.49
N GLU A 473 -6.33 34.45 15.74
CA GLU A 473 -7.45 35.32 16.13
C GLU A 473 -7.02 36.78 15.99
N ASP A 474 -5.77 37.08 16.35
CA ASP A 474 -5.18 38.41 16.20
C ASP A 474 -5.12 38.86 14.74
N LEU A 475 -4.84 37.96 13.80
CA LEU A 475 -4.71 38.27 12.37
C LEU A 475 -6.05 38.59 11.70
N GLN A 476 -7.09 37.83 12.05
CA GLN A 476 -8.45 38.09 11.55
C GLN A 476 -9.02 39.38 12.18
N THR A 477 -8.80 39.58 13.48
CA THR A 477 -9.18 40.82 14.18
C THR A 477 -8.45 42.02 13.59
N LEU A 478 -7.16 41.88 13.27
CA LEU A 478 -6.38 42.92 12.63
C LEU A 478 -6.91 43.25 11.23
N LYS A 479 -7.31 42.24 10.45
CA LYS A 479 -7.92 42.44 9.13
C LYS A 479 -9.23 43.24 9.25
N GLU A 480 -10.11 42.80 10.15
CA GLU A 480 -11.41 43.44 10.36
C GLU A 480 -11.24 44.88 10.87
N GLY A 481 -10.31 45.10 11.80
CA GLY A 481 -9.91 46.42 12.26
C GLY A 481 -9.36 47.30 11.13
N PHE A 482 -8.44 46.78 10.32
CA PHE A 482 -7.85 47.49 9.19
C PHE A 482 -8.88 47.92 8.15
N ILE A 483 -9.80 47.03 7.75
CA ILE A 483 -10.91 47.36 6.84
C ILE A 483 -11.82 48.42 7.47
N THR A 484 -12.14 48.27 8.75
CA THR A 484 -13.02 49.20 9.46
C THR A 484 -12.40 50.60 9.59
N GLU A 485 -11.12 50.68 9.94
CA GLU A 485 -10.41 51.95 10.12
C GLU A 485 -10.19 52.68 8.81
N THR A 486 -9.86 51.95 7.74
CA THR A 486 -9.64 52.54 6.42
C THR A 486 -10.95 52.81 5.68
N ASN A 487 -12.04 52.14 6.07
CA ASN A 487 -13.35 52.20 5.43
C ASN A 487 -13.29 51.98 3.91
N LYS A 488 -12.42 51.05 3.49
CA LYS A 488 -12.17 50.66 2.10
C LYS A 488 -12.44 49.17 1.92
N ASP A 489 -13.01 48.81 0.78
CA ASP A 489 -13.20 47.42 0.37
C ASP A 489 -12.12 47.05 -0.64
N TYR A 490 -11.03 46.45 -0.14
CA TYR A 490 -9.84 46.18 -0.94
C TYR A 490 -10.04 45.02 -1.91
N ASP A 491 -9.47 45.14 -3.10
CA ASP A 491 -9.41 44.04 -4.08
C ASP A 491 -8.52 42.90 -3.55
N PHE A 492 -7.40 43.25 -2.91
CA PHE A 492 -6.48 42.29 -2.30
C PHE A 492 -6.01 42.78 -0.93
N ILE A 493 -5.94 41.86 0.04
CA ILE A 493 -5.33 42.11 1.34
C ILE A 493 -4.26 41.06 1.56
N TYR A 494 -3.01 41.49 1.68
CA TYR A 494 -1.90 40.60 2.03
C TYR A 494 -1.46 40.83 3.47
N ALA A 495 -1.13 39.75 4.18
CA ALA A 495 -0.49 39.82 5.48
C ALA A 495 0.88 39.16 5.39
N LEU A 496 1.91 39.96 5.62
CA LEU A 496 3.29 39.55 5.77
C LEU A 496 3.63 39.50 7.25
N THR A 497 4.46 38.57 7.66
CA THR A 497 4.86 38.45 9.07
C THR A 497 6.36 38.30 9.16
N PHE A 498 6.97 38.82 10.23
CA PHE A 498 8.41 38.94 10.36
C PHE A 498 8.92 38.32 11.65
N LYS A 499 9.94 37.47 11.57
CA LYS A 499 10.63 36.91 12.72
C LYS A 499 12.12 37.20 12.60
N ASN A 500 12.72 37.81 13.62
CA ASN A 500 14.13 38.23 13.59
C ASN A 500 14.47 38.98 12.29
N GLU A 501 13.63 39.97 11.90
CA GLU A 501 13.80 40.80 10.69
C GLU A 501 13.71 40.06 9.35
N GLU A 502 13.45 38.75 9.35
CA GLU A 502 13.17 37.99 8.14
C GLU A 502 11.67 37.80 7.94
N ILE A 503 11.22 37.88 6.68
CA ILE A 503 9.85 37.49 6.32
C ILE A 503 9.68 36.02 6.70
N ALA A 504 8.80 35.79 7.67
CA ALA A 504 8.46 34.48 8.21
C ALA A 504 7.19 33.90 7.58
N ARG A 505 6.23 34.76 7.18
CA ARG A 505 5.02 34.33 6.44
C ARG A 505 4.48 35.39 5.49
N SER A 506 3.82 34.94 4.44
CA SER A 506 2.96 35.74 3.55
C SER A 506 1.63 35.03 3.32
N MET A 507 0.52 35.77 3.38
CA MET A 507 -0.83 35.26 3.24
C MET A 507 -1.71 36.26 2.48
N ASP A 508 -2.48 35.79 1.50
CA ASP A 508 -3.62 36.49 0.94
C ASP A 508 -4.80 36.32 1.89
N MET A 509 -5.13 37.40 2.59
CA MET A 509 -6.22 37.48 3.55
C MET A 509 -7.58 37.66 2.88
N THR A 510 -7.64 38.05 1.60
CA THR A 510 -8.89 38.08 0.83
C THR A 510 -9.37 36.66 0.58
N ASN A 511 -8.50 35.80 0.08
CA ASN A 511 -8.82 34.40 -0.25
C ASN A 511 -8.49 33.41 0.89
N LYS A 512 -7.90 33.90 1.98
CA LYS A 512 -7.39 33.08 3.11
C LYS A 512 -6.38 32.01 2.66
N THR A 513 -5.57 32.33 1.67
CA THR A 513 -4.58 31.40 1.10
C THR A 513 -3.16 31.84 1.46
N PRO A 514 -2.24 30.90 1.73
CA PRO A 514 -0.81 31.20 1.78
C PRO A 514 -0.34 31.78 0.44
N VAL A 515 0.60 32.73 0.47
CA VAL A 515 1.20 33.31 -0.74
C VAL A 515 2.70 33.13 -0.69
N ILE A 516 3.29 32.58 -1.75
CA ILE A 516 4.73 32.64 -1.94
C ILE A 516 5.07 34.03 -2.48
N LEU A 517 5.89 34.79 -1.76
CA LEU A 517 6.46 35.99 -2.32
C LEU A 517 7.57 35.62 -3.31
N PRO A 518 7.56 36.14 -4.55
CA PRO A 518 8.72 36.06 -5.43
C PRO A 518 9.97 36.59 -4.74
N GLU A 519 11.13 36.00 -5.02
CA GLU A 519 12.40 36.33 -4.35
C GLU A 519 12.75 37.83 -4.46
N GLU A 520 12.51 38.45 -5.63
CA GLU A 520 12.68 39.90 -5.85
C GLU A 520 11.76 40.74 -4.97
N ALA A 521 10.51 40.33 -4.78
CA ALA A 521 9.56 41.03 -3.91
C ALA A 521 9.98 40.90 -2.44
N ALA A 522 10.41 39.71 -2.02
CA ALA A 522 10.94 39.47 -0.68
C ALA A 522 12.19 40.32 -0.39
N LEU A 523 13.12 40.43 -1.35
CA LEU A 523 14.30 41.29 -1.25
C LEU A 523 13.92 42.77 -1.14
N THR A 524 12.95 43.23 -1.95
CA THR A 524 12.46 44.61 -1.93
C THR A 524 11.83 44.97 -0.59
N ILE A 525 10.98 44.08 -0.06
CA ILE A 525 10.32 44.26 1.24
C ILE A 525 11.36 44.26 2.38
N LYS A 526 12.34 43.34 2.36
CA LYS A 526 13.45 43.32 3.33
C LYS A 526 14.25 44.61 3.29
N ALA A 527 14.59 45.12 2.10
CA ALA A 527 15.30 46.39 1.95
C ALA A 527 14.50 47.56 2.53
N GLY A 528 13.20 47.65 2.22
CA GLY A 528 12.32 48.69 2.79
C GLY A 528 12.23 48.64 4.32
N LEU A 529 12.18 47.46 4.92
CA LEU A 529 12.12 47.31 6.38
C LEU A 529 13.43 47.65 7.08
N SER A 530 14.58 47.30 6.49
CA SER A 530 15.87 47.73 7.03
C SER A 530 16.03 49.26 7.07
N THR A 531 15.31 50.00 6.21
CA THR A 531 15.29 51.48 6.27
C THR A 531 14.35 52.05 7.34
N LEU A 532 13.43 51.24 7.90
CA LEU A 532 12.56 51.63 9.00
C LEU A 532 13.25 51.56 10.38
N GLU A 533 14.46 50.98 10.48
CA GLU A 533 15.29 50.94 11.70
C GLU A 533 15.67 52.33 12.27
N TYR A 534 15.41 53.40 11.53
CA TYR A 534 15.68 54.78 11.96
C TYR A 534 14.45 55.54 12.50
N MET A 535 13.29 54.89 12.65
CA MET A 535 12.15 55.52 13.33
C MET A 535 12.20 55.25 14.84
N PRO A 536 12.35 56.28 15.68
CA PRO A 536 12.26 56.11 17.13
C PRO A 536 10.80 55.80 17.48
N PHE A 537 10.56 54.58 17.95
CA PHE A 537 9.29 54.18 18.58
C PHE A 537 9.33 54.43 20.09
#